data_AF-A0AAX0KT21-F1
#
_entry.id   AF-A0AAX0KT21-F1
#
_cell.length_a   1.000
_cell.length_b   1.000
_cell.length_c   1.000
_cell.angle_alpha   90.00
_cell.angle_beta   90.00
_cell.angle_gamma   90.00
#
_symmetry.space_group_name_H-M   'P 1'
#
loop_
_entity.id
_entity.type
_entity.pdbx_description
1 polymer ?
#
loop_
_entity_poly.entity_id
_entity_poly.type
_entity_poly.pdbx_seq_one_letter_code
_entity_poly.pdbx_strand_id
1 'polypeptide(L)' 'MKPSGIKVERREDGTLYVAKETWSDTIPADMIDHWIDWYAQMHKQHGYDGYREMSEALRAATVR' A
#
# COMPACT_ATOMS: atom_id res chain seq x y z
N MET A 1 4.22 -10.60 15.52
CA MET A 1 4.30 -9.66 14.38
C MET A 1 3.75 -8.33 14.87
N LYS A 2 4.53 -7.24 14.91
CA LYS A 2 3.96 -5.92 15.20
C LYS A 2 3.07 -5.55 14.01
N PRO A 3 1.88 -4.97 14.22
CA PRO A 3 1.12 -4.42 13.10
C PRO A 3 2.01 -3.39 12.41
N SER A 4 2.10 -3.47 11.08
CA SER A 4 2.98 -2.64 10.22
C SER A 4 2.76 -1.13 10.37
N GLY A 5 1.70 -0.74 11.08
CA GLY A 5 1.31 0.66 11.28
C GLY A 5 0.77 1.33 10.02
N ILE A 6 0.69 0.58 8.91
CA ILE A 6 0.16 1.06 7.64
C ILE A 6 -1.36 1.12 7.75
N LYS A 7 -1.90 2.31 7.58
CA LYS A 7 -3.34 2.57 7.46
C LYS A 7 -3.65 2.83 6.00
N VAL A 8 -4.67 2.16 5.47
CA VAL A 8 -5.18 2.38 4.12
C VAL A 8 -6.68 2.64 4.21
N GLU A 9 -7.11 3.76 3.66
CA GLU A 9 -8.51 4.18 3.63
C GLU A 9 -8.93 4.44 2.19
N ARG A 10 -9.99 3.75 1.74
CA ARG A 10 -10.57 3.98 0.42
C ARG A 10 -11.55 5.15 0.48
N ARG A 11 -11.37 6.11 -0.42
CA ARG A 11 -12.24 7.28 -0.57
C ARG A 11 -13.37 7.00 -1.55
N GLU A 12 -14.38 7.88 -1.54
CA GLU A 12 -15.57 7.77 -2.41
C GLU A 12 -15.24 7.83 -3.90
N ASP A 13 -14.19 8.56 -4.28
CA ASP A 13 -13.67 8.65 -5.64
C ASP A 13 -12.84 7.43 -6.07
N GLY A 14 -12.71 6.43 -5.19
CA GLY A 14 -11.97 5.20 -5.45
C GLY A 14 -10.47 5.28 -5.17
N THR A 15 -9.93 6.47 -4.83
CA THR A 15 -8.53 6.62 -4.43
C THR A 15 -8.25 5.96 -3.07
N LEU A 16 -6.98 5.66 -2.81
CA LEU A 16 -6.52 5.15 -1.52
C LEU A 16 -5.68 6.20 -0.80
N TYR A 17 -6.11 6.61 0.38
CA TYR A 17 -5.24 7.32 1.32
C TYR A 17 -4.43 6.30 2.11
N VAL A 18 -3.12 6.48 2.15
CA VAL A 18 -2.18 5.59 2.83
C VAL A 18 -1.40 6.40 3.85
N ALA A 19 -1.21 5.87 5.06
CA ALA A 19 -0.39 6.51 6.09
C ALA A 19 0.44 5.49 6.86
N LYS A 20 1.67 5.87 7.20
CA LYS A 20 2.57 5.12 8.09
C LYS A 20 3.37 6.11 8.94
N GLU A 21 3.11 6.13 10.24
CA GLU A 21 3.73 7.07 11.19
C GLU A 21 3.56 8.54 10.75
N THR A 22 4.63 9.22 10.35
CA THR A 22 4.63 10.62 9.90
C THR A 22 4.48 10.78 8.39
N TRP A 23 4.54 9.68 7.63
CA TRP A 23 4.40 9.68 6.18
C TRP A 23 2.99 9.33 5.77
N SER A 24 2.48 10.01 4.74
CA SER A 24 1.19 9.70 4.13
C SER A 24 1.19 10.09 2.66
N ASP A 25 0.37 9.41 1.88
CA ASP A 25 0.20 9.66 0.45
C ASP A 25 -1.23 9.32 -0.01
N THR A 26 -1.62 9.77 -1.19
CA THR A 26 -2.89 9.42 -1.84
C THR A 26 -2.62 8.81 -3.21
N ILE A 27 -3.07 7.57 -3.40
CA ILE A 27 -2.89 6.81 -4.63
C ILE A 27 -4.15 6.91 -5.48
N PRO A 28 -4.06 7.44 -6.72
CA PRO A 28 -5.15 7.44 -7.69
C PRO A 28 -5.66 6.02 -7.98
N ALA A 29 -6.97 5.87 -8.21
CA ALA A 29 -7.62 4.58 -8.38
C ALA A 29 -7.01 3.74 -9.54
N ASP A 30 -6.63 4.40 -10.62
CA ASP A 30 -6.01 3.83 -11.81
C ASP A 30 -4.55 3.39 -11.61
N MET A 31 -3.91 3.86 -10.53
CA MET A 31 -2.53 3.55 -10.20
C MET A 31 -2.37 2.50 -9.10
N ILE A 32 -3.46 2.08 -8.45
CA ILE A 32 -3.38 1.18 -7.29
C ILE A 32 -2.66 -0.13 -7.64
N ASP A 33 -3.06 -0.78 -8.74
CA ASP A 33 -2.46 -2.05 -9.17
C ASP A 33 -0.98 -1.87 -9.54
N HIS A 34 -0.63 -0.76 -10.20
CA HIS A 34 0.75 -0.42 -10.50
C HIS A 34 1.61 -0.30 -9.23
N TRP A 35 1.10 0.36 -8.20
CA TRP A 35 1.80 0.50 -6.93
C TRP A 35 1.91 -0.82 -6.16
N ILE A 36 0.85 -1.64 -6.16
CA ILE A 36 0.88 -3.00 -5.57
C ILE A 36 2.05 -3.80 -6.16
N ASP A 37 2.16 -3.82 -7.49
CA ASP A 37 3.19 -4.56 -8.20
C ASP A 37 4.58 -3.97 -7.98
N TRP A 38 4.69 -2.64 -8.00
CA TRP A 38 5.96 -1.95 -7.72
C TRP A 38 6.48 -2.30 -6.32
N TYR A 39 5.62 -2.23 -5.29
CA TYR A 39 6.01 -2.60 -3.93
C TYR A 39 6.39 -4.08 -3.80
N ALA A 40 5.65 -4.99 -4.46
CA ALA A 40 6.03 -6.41 -4.50
C ALA A 40 7.39 -6.62 -5.17
N GLN A 41 7.68 -5.90 -6.25
CA GLN A 41 8.95 -5.96 -6.96
C GLN A 41 10.11 -5.39 -6.14
N MET A 42 9.88 -4.29 -5.42
CA MET A 42 10.88 -3.69 -4.51
C MET A 42 11.20 -4.60 -3.33
N HIS A 43 10.21 -5.31 -2.79
CA HIS A 43 10.46 -6.34 -1.78
C HIS A 43 11.37 -7.46 -2.32
N LYS A 44 11.10 -7.97 -3.54
CA LYS A 44 11.96 -8.99 -4.17
C LYS A 44 13.40 -8.53 -4.36
N GLN A 45 13.61 -7.25 -4.69
CA GLN A 45 14.94 -6.71 -4.96
C GLN A 45 15.72 -6.36 -3.69
N HIS A 46 15.04 -5.83 -2.68
CA HIS A 46 15.69 -5.25 -1.50
C HIS A 46 15.49 -6.03 -0.20
N GLY A 47 14.55 -6.98 -0.16
CA GLY A 47 14.24 -7.78 1.03
C GLY A 47 13.67 -6.98 2.21
N TYR A 48 13.32 -5.70 2.00
CA TYR A 48 12.75 -4.87 3.05
C TYR A 48 11.27 -5.14 3.24
N ASP A 49 10.91 -5.69 4.41
CA ASP A 49 9.54 -6.08 4.75
C ASP A 49 8.51 -4.95 4.60
N GLY A 50 8.90 -3.68 4.79
CA GLY A 50 7.98 -2.55 4.63
C GLY A 50 7.38 -2.46 3.22
N TYR A 51 8.11 -2.91 2.19
CA TYR A 51 7.57 -2.98 0.83
C TYR A 51 6.53 -4.10 0.68
N ARG A 52 6.78 -5.26 1.28
CA ARG A 52 5.81 -6.36 1.30
C ARG A 52 4.53 -5.94 2.03
N GLU A 53 4.69 -5.37 3.22
CA GLU A 53 3.57 -4.88 4.05
C GLU A 53 2.71 -3.85 3.30
N MET A 54 3.33 -2.96 2.51
CA MET A 54 2.60 -1.98 1.71
C MET A 54 1.84 -2.63 0.54
N SER A 55 2.50 -3.52 -0.21
CA SER A 55 1.86 -4.27 -1.30
C SER A 55 0.63 -5.04 -0.81
N GLU A 56 0.77 -5.73 0.33
CA GLU A 56 -0.31 -6.48 0.98
C GLU A 56 -1.44 -5.57 1.47
N ALA A 57 -1.11 -4.43 2.10
CA ALA A 57 -2.10 -3.48 2.60
C ALA A 57 -2.93 -2.87 1.45
N LEU A 58 -2.28 -2.48 0.36
CA LEU A 58 -2.96 -1.95 -0.82
C LEU A 58 -3.86 -3.01 -1.47
N ARG A 59 -3.37 -4.24 -1.62
CA ARG A 59 -4.17 -5.35 -2.16
C ARG A 59 -5.37 -5.69 -1.28
N ALA A 60 -5.21 -5.67 0.04
CA ALA A 60 -6.33 -5.88 0.96
C ALA A 60 -7.39 -4.77 0.86
N ALA A 61 -6.99 -3.56 0.50
CA ALA A 61 -7.90 -2.43 0.30
C ALA A 61 -8.60 -2.43 -1.07
N THR A 62 -8.14 -3.20 -2.05
CA THR A 62 -8.81 -3.35 -3.37
C THR A 62 -9.81 -4.50 -3.40
N VAL A 63 -9.59 -5.56 -2.63
CA VAL A 63 -10.50 -6.71 -2.56
C VAL A 63 -11.64 -6.40 -1.59
N ARG A 64 -12.85 -6.24 -2.12
CA ARG A 64 -14.10 -6.12 -1.33
C ARG A 64 -14.99 -7.32 -1.60
#